data_AF-A0A9C6SEB4-F1
#
_entry.id   AF-A0A9C6SEB4-F1
#
_cell.length_a   1.000
_cell.length_b   1.000
_cell.length_c   1.000
_cell.angle_alpha   90.00
_cell.angle_beta   90.00
_cell.angle_gamma   90.00
#
_symmetry.space_group_name_H-M   'P 1'
#
loop_
_entity.id
_entity.type
_entity.pdbx_description
1 polymer ?
#
loop_
_entity_poly.entity_id
_entity_poly.type
_entity_poly.pdbx_seq_one_letter_code
_entity_poly.pdbx_strand_id
1 'polypeptide(L)'
;MDGWVNNAGYPVVNVKRNHDDELQLSQERFSFYETKNDANWWVPITYVKPSSMDFNNTSPIMWLKPGRNETIKFNKTERWIIVNTQQAGYYRVNYEPEMWKLLSMHLDSDNYKNIHVVNRAQLIDDALNMARTNRLNYTVALTLTLYLERETDYVPWRTTFNNMQFLHNMLRTSVQYNNFMVYIYL
;
A
#
# COMPACT_ATOMS: atom_id res chain seq x y z
N MET A 1 2.74 -1.41 23.98
CA MET A 1 3.65 -2.34 23.28
C MET A 1 3.12 -3.77 23.28
N ASP A 2 2.38 -4.19 24.30
CA ASP A 2 1.88 -5.57 24.47
C ASP A 2 1.26 -6.18 23.21
N GLY A 3 0.41 -5.43 22.49
CA GLY A 3 -0.19 -5.90 21.24
C GLY A 3 0.81 -6.27 20.15
N TRP A 4 1.96 -5.58 20.09
CA TRP A 4 3.01 -5.81 19.09
C TRP A 4 3.98 -6.92 19.47
N VAL A 5 4.21 -7.15 20.76
CA VAL A 5 5.20 -8.12 21.24
C VAL A 5 4.56 -9.49 21.50
N ASN A 6 3.29 -9.52 21.93
CA ASN A 6 2.63 -10.76 22.35
C ASN A 6 1.72 -11.38 21.28
N ASN A 7 1.47 -10.67 20.17
CA ASN A 7 0.71 -11.22 19.04
C ASN A 7 1.66 -11.44 17.87
N ALA A 8 1.66 -12.65 17.30
CA ALA A 8 2.39 -12.93 16.07
C ALA A 8 1.93 -12.01 14.93
N GLY A 9 2.72 -11.85 13.86
CA GLY A 9 2.31 -11.13 12.65
C GLY A 9 2.19 -9.62 12.80
N TYR A 10 1.44 -8.98 11.89
CA TYR A 10 1.24 -7.52 11.84
C TYR A 10 -0.09 -7.18 11.15
N PRO A 11 -0.62 -5.95 11.35
CA PRO A 11 -1.87 -5.55 10.72
C PRO A 11 -1.68 -5.05 9.28
N VAL A 12 -2.76 -5.14 8.50
CA VAL A 12 -3.01 -4.24 7.38
C VAL A 12 -4.05 -3.20 7.83
N VAL A 13 -3.74 -1.93 7.55
CA VAL A 13 -4.65 -0.81 7.74
C VAL A 13 -5.42 -0.59 6.44
N ASN A 14 -6.73 -0.79 6.49
CA ASN A 14 -7.62 -0.53 5.37
C ASN A 14 -8.09 0.93 5.40
N VAL A 15 -7.96 1.61 4.27
CA VAL A 15 -8.38 2.99 4.06
C VAL A 15 -9.53 2.98 3.06
N LYS A 16 -10.72 3.34 3.52
CA LYS A 16 -11.94 3.37 2.69
C LYS A 16 -12.62 4.71 2.79
N ARG A 17 -13.24 5.17 1.72
CA ARG A 17 -14.08 6.36 1.77
C ARG A 17 -15.38 6.04 2.51
N ASN A 18 -15.68 6.84 3.53
CA ASN A 18 -16.90 6.70 4.33
C ASN A 18 -17.97 7.69 3.86
N HIS A 19 -17.56 8.96 3.74
CA HIS A 19 -18.38 10.06 3.23
C HIS A 19 -17.57 10.93 2.27
N ASP A 20 -18.22 11.95 1.72
CA ASP A 20 -17.59 12.89 0.79
C ASP A 20 -16.35 13.58 1.38
N ASP A 21 -16.32 13.80 2.69
CA ASP A 21 -15.24 14.51 3.36
C ASP A 21 -14.48 13.67 4.39
N GLU A 22 -14.64 12.35 4.38
CA GLU A 22 -14.03 11.46 5.39
C GLU A 22 -13.57 10.12 4.83
N LEU A 23 -12.38 9.70 5.28
CA LEU A 23 -11.88 8.34 5.13
C LEU A 23 -12.00 7.60 6.47
N GLN A 24 -12.43 6.35 6.42
CA GLN A 24 -12.43 5.43 7.54
C GLN A 24 -11.19 4.54 7.47
N LEU A 25 -10.53 4.41 8.62
CA LEU A 25 -9.45 3.49 8.88
C LEU A 25 -9.96 2.32 9.69
N SER A 26 -9.61 1.11 9.28
CA SER A 26 -9.81 -0.11 10.06
C SER A 26 -8.58 -1.00 9.98
N GLN A 27 -8.45 -1.96 10.89
CA GLN A 27 -7.33 -2.90 10.91
C GLN A 27 -7.81 -4.35 10.83
N GLU A 28 -7.04 -5.17 10.14
CA GLU A 28 -7.16 -6.62 10.17
C GLU A 28 -5.76 -7.25 10.16
N ARG A 29 -5.63 -8.50 10.61
CA ARG A 29 -4.36 -9.23 10.51
C ARG A 29 -4.00 -9.45 9.03
N PHE A 30 -2.78 -9.09 8.65
CA PHE A 30 -2.24 -9.50 7.36
C PHE A 30 -1.74 -10.96 7.43
N SER A 31 -2.19 -11.78 6.49
CA SER A 31 -1.76 -13.17 6.33
C SER A 31 -1.91 -13.59 4.88
N PHE A 32 -0.98 -14.44 4.40
CA PHE A 32 -1.05 -15.08 3.09
C PHE A 32 -2.04 -16.26 3.05
N TYR A 33 -2.49 -16.71 4.21
CA TYR A 33 -3.41 -17.83 4.37
C TYR A 33 -4.63 -17.37 5.17
N GLU A 34 -5.74 -18.10 5.06
CA GLU A 34 -6.91 -17.84 5.88
C GLU A 34 -6.57 -18.03 7.36
N THR A 35 -6.79 -16.97 8.14
CA THR A 35 -6.57 -16.96 9.59
C THR A 35 -7.71 -16.20 10.24
N LYS A 36 -8.04 -16.54 11.49
CA LYS A 36 -8.98 -15.74 12.27
C LYS A 36 -8.47 -14.30 12.36
N ASN A 37 -9.35 -13.33 12.13
CA ASN A 37 -9.01 -11.93 12.34
C ASN A 37 -9.13 -11.61 13.83
N ASP A 38 -7.99 -11.55 14.50
CA ASP A 38 -7.81 -11.21 15.91
C ASP A 38 -6.98 -9.91 16.04
N ALA A 39 -7.15 -8.99 15.07
CA ALA A 39 -6.36 -7.76 15.02
C ALA A 39 -6.49 -6.94 16.32
N ASN A 40 -5.37 -6.83 17.03
CA ASN A 40 -5.31 -6.28 18.37
C ASN A 40 -4.10 -5.35 18.56
N TRP A 41 -3.82 -4.51 17.57
CA TRP A 41 -2.69 -3.59 17.62
C TRP A 41 -3.15 -2.15 17.86
N TRP A 42 -2.37 -1.43 18.67
CA TRP A 42 -2.38 0.02 18.66
C TRP A 42 -1.48 0.47 17.52
N VAL A 43 -2.07 0.90 16.41
CA VAL A 43 -1.31 1.24 15.19
C VAL A 43 -1.06 2.75 15.16
N PRO A 44 0.21 3.22 15.18
CA PRO A 44 0.54 4.62 15.04
C PRO A 44 0.34 5.05 13.59
N ILE A 45 -0.67 5.88 13.34
CA ILE A 45 -1.01 6.32 11.99
C ILE A 45 -0.30 7.64 11.69
N THR A 46 0.42 7.63 10.58
CA THR A 46 0.91 8.83 9.87
C THR A 46 0.28 8.87 8.48
N TYR A 47 0.11 10.05 7.92
CA TYR A 47 -0.35 10.19 6.54
C TYR A 47 0.09 11.51 5.91
N VAL A 48 0.13 11.51 4.57
CA VAL A 48 0.44 12.66 3.73
C VAL A 48 -0.66 12.83 2.71
N LYS A 49 -1.06 14.08 2.46
CA LYS A 49 -2.06 14.45 1.44
C LYS A 49 -1.45 15.48 0.47
N PRO A 50 -1.99 15.64 -0.74
CA PRO A 50 -1.50 16.64 -1.69
C PRO A 50 -1.48 18.08 -1.17
N SER A 51 -2.42 18.47 -0.32
CA SER A 51 -2.44 19.80 0.30
C SER A 51 -1.30 20.06 1.29
N SER A 52 -0.69 19.00 1.82
CA SER A 52 0.29 19.03 2.91
C SER A 52 1.35 17.94 2.70
N MET A 53 2.16 18.15 1.68
CA MET A 53 3.12 17.17 1.16
C MET A 53 4.43 17.12 1.95
N ASP A 54 4.33 16.77 3.23
CA ASP A 54 5.50 16.57 4.11
C ASP A 54 5.71 15.08 4.41
N PHE A 55 6.65 14.47 3.69
CA PHE A 55 7.06 13.09 3.94
C PHE A 55 8.18 12.95 4.96
N ASN A 56 8.70 14.03 5.55
CA ASN A 56 9.79 13.96 6.53
C ASN A 56 9.27 13.77 7.96
N ASN A 57 8.02 14.13 8.23
CA ASN A 57 7.41 13.91 9.53
C ASN A 57 6.83 12.49 9.66
N THR A 58 7.54 11.64 10.39
CA THR A 58 7.11 10.27 10.72
C THR A 58 6.49 10.16 12.12
N SER A 59 6.20 11.29 12.79
CA SER A 59 5.57 11.28 14.10
C SER A 59 4.09 10.92 14.01
N PRO A 60 3.56 10.02 14.85
CA PRO A 60 2.16 9.60 14.79
C PRO A 60 1.20 10.77 14.94
N ILE A 61 0.27 10.92 13.99
CA ILE A 61 -0.79 11.93 14.03
C ILE A 61 -1.95 11.44 14.90
N MET A 62 -2.21 10.13 14.85
CA MET A 62 -3.27 9.48 15.62
C MET A 62 -2.95 8.00 15.86
N TRP A 63 -3.75 7.35 16.69
CA TRP A 63 -3.63 5.93 16.98
C TRP A 63 -4.91 5.20 16.59
N LEU A 64 -4.79 4.22 15.69
CA LEU A 64 -5.87 3.29 15.38
C LEU A 64 -5.92 2.21 16.46
N LYS A 65 -7.03 2.17 17.21
CA LYS A 65 -7.18 1.32 18.37
C LYS A 65 -7.63 -0.10 17.98
N PRO A 66 -7.28 -1.12 18.77
CA PRO A 66 -7.84 -2.47 18.61
C PRO A 66 -9.37 -2.47 18.57
N GLY A 67 -9.94 -3.22 17.61
CA GLY A 67 -11.40 -3.39 17.50
C GLY A 67 -12.20 -2.12 17.23
N ARG A 68 -11.55 -1.02 16.83
CA ARG A 68 -12.22 0.25 16.51
C ARG A 68 -11.79 0.75 15.15
N ASN A 69 -12.70 1.47 14.51
CA ASN A 69 -12.40 2.27 13.33
C ASN A 69 -12.10 3.69 13.77
N GLU A 70 -11.27 4.38 13.00
CA GLU A 70 -10.99 5.80 13.18
C GLU A 70 -11.24 6.56 11.87
N THR A 71 -11.42 7.87 11.91
CA THR A 71 -11.68 8.68 10.72
C THR A 71 -10.62 9.74 10.48
N ILE A 72 -10.35 10.01 9.21
CA ILE A 72 -9.51 11.12 8.75
C ILE A 72 -10.38 12.06 7.93
N LYS A 73 -10.34 13.36 8.27
CA LYS A 73 -10.92 14.41 7.43
C LYS A 73 -10.21 14.44 6.07
N PHE A 74 -10.96 14.30 4.99
CA PHE A 74 -10.41 14.13 3.65
C PHE A 74 -11.31 14.76 2.60
N ASN A 75 -10.96 15.98 2.19
CA ASN A 75 -11.69 16.69 1.14
C ASN A 75 -11.53 15.94 -0.20
N LYS A 76 -12.61 15.82 -0.99
CA LYS A 76 -12.55 15.25 -2.36
C LYS A 76 -11.47 15.86 -3.25
N THR A 77 -11.13 17.13 -3.06
CA THR A 77 -10.08 17.80 -3.84
C THR A 77 -8.69 17.22 -3.61
N GLU A 78 -8.45 16.56 -2.48
CA GLU A 78 -7.17 15.93 -2.13
C GLU A 78 -6.84 14.74 -3.05
N ARG A 79 -7.82 14.17 -3.77
CA ARG A 79 -7.71 13.01 -4.69
C ARG A 79 -7.14 11.73 -4.06
N TRP A 80 -5.94 11.75 -3.49
CA TRP A 80 -5.29 10.61 -2.86
C TRP A 80 -4.75 10.94 -1.45
N ILE A 81 -4.49 9.90 -0.67
CA ILE A 81 -3.77 9.97 0.61
C ILE A 81 -2.73 8.84 0.64
N ILE A 82 -1.58 9.09 1.25
CA ILE A 82 -0.60 8.04 1.55
C ILE A 82 -0.54 7.90 3.06
N VAL A 83 -0.70 6.66 3.56
CA VAL A 83 -0.67 6.34 4.98
C VAL A 83 0.63 5.59 5.24
N ASN A 84 1.19 5.75 6.44
CA ASN A 84 2.50 5.23 6.84
C ASN A 84 3.67 5.97 6.16
N THR A 85 3.84 7.25 6.50
CA THR A 85 4.95 8.08 6.02
C THR A 85 6.30 7.38 6.21
N GLN A 86 7.07 7.28 5.11
CA GLN A 86 8.32 6.53 4.98
C GLN A 86 8.27 5.07 5.46
N GLN A 87 7.09 4.45 5.50
CA GLN A 87 6.90 3.10 6.03
C GLN A 87 7.47 2.93 7.46
N ALA A 88 7.46 4.00 8.26
CA ALA A 88 8.05 4.00 9.59
C ALA A 88 7.30 3.10 10.59
N GLY A 89 6.00 2.88 10.35
CA GLY A 89 5.18 1.94 11.10
C GLY A 89 5.25 0.52 10.53
N TYR A 90 5.28 -0.48 11.41
CA TYR A 90 5.36 -1.89 11.02
C TYR A 90 3.98 -2.46 10.65
N TYR A 91 3.38 -1.94 9.59
CA TYR A 91 2.08 -2.38 9.07
C TYR A 91 1.98 -2.12 7.57
N ARG A 92 1.09 -2.85 6.91
CA ARG A 92 0.76 -2.64 5.49
C ARG A 92 -0.44 -1.71 5.36
N VAL A 93 -0.58 -1.05 4.22
CA VAL A 93 -1.74 -0.24 3.92
C VAL A 93 -2.49 -0.81 2.72
N ASN A 94 -3.80 -0.89 2.82
CA ASN A 94 -4.66 -1.20 1.69
C ASN A 94 -5.66 -0.08 1.48
N TYR A 95 -5.82 0.34 0.23
CA TYR A 95 -6.78 1.36 -0.15
C TYR A 95 -7.94 0.74 -0.92
N GLU A 96 -9.08 1.43 -0.94
CA GLU A 96 -10.15 1.08 -1.87
C GLU A 96 -9.69 1.22 -3.34
N PRO A 97 -10.31 0.47 -4.29
CA PRO A 97 -9.84 0.43 -5.68
C PRO A 97 -9.68 1.79 -6.37
N GLU A 98 -10.60 2.73 -6.11
CA GLU A 98 -10.53 4.07 -6.72
C GLU A 98 -9.33 4.88 -6.21
N MET A 99 -9.00 4.74 -4.92
CA MET A 99 -7.83 5.39 -4.33
C MET A 99 -6.53 4.80 -4.89
N TRP A 100 -6.46 3.48 -5.08
CA TRP A 100 -5.33 2.85 -5.77
C TRP A 100 -5.14 3.38 -7.20
N LYS A 101 -6.25 3.56 -7.94
CA LYS A 101 -6.22 4.14 -9.28
C LYS A 101 -5.68 5.58 -9.28
N LEU A 102 -6.13 6.42 -8.34
CA LEU A 102 -5.66 7.81 -8.21
C LEU A 102 -4.17 7.88 -7.82
N LEU A 103 -3.71 6.98 -6.96
CA LEU A 103 -2.29 6.83 -6.62
C LEU A 103 -1.47 6.39 -7.85
N SER A 104 -1.95 5.40 -8.60
CA SER A 104 -1.32 4.95 -9.84
C SER A 104 -1.19 6.09 -10.86
N MET A 105 -2.25 6.89 -11.05
CA MET A 105 -2.22 8.05 -11.95
C MET A 105 -1.21 9.12 -11.49
N HIS A 106 -1.03 9.30 -10.18
CA HIS A 106 -0.03 10.24 -9.68
C HIS A 106 1.40 9.74 -9.87
N LEU A 107 1.64 8.44 -9.64
CA LEU A 107 2.94 7.81 -9.89
C LEU A 107 3.33 7.85 -11.37
N ASP A 108 2.36 7.77 -12.28
CA ASP A 108 2.59 7.89 -13.72
C ASP A 108 2.84 9.35 -14.20
N SER A 109 2.68 10.34 -13.33
CA SER A 109 2.86 11.76 -13.69
C SER A 109 4.31 12.26 -13.54
N ASP A 110 4.63 13.43 -14.12
CA ASP A 110 5.91 14.14 -13.92
C ASP A 110 6.22 14.50 -12.46
N ASN A 111 5.22 14.42 -11.59
CA ASN A 111 5.33 14.77 -10.17
C ASN A 111 5.55 13.56 -9.27
N TYR A 112 5.78 12.36 -9.80
CA TYR A 112 5.91 11.14 -8.98
C TYR A 112 6.98 11.25 -7.89
N LYS A 113 8.07 11.99 -8.16
CA LYS A 113 9.17 12.24 -7.21
C LYS A 113 8.75 13.05 -5.98
N ASN A 114 7.57 13.68 -6.02
CA ASN A 114 7.02 14.36 -4.86
C ASN A 114 6.56 13.37 -3.77
N ILE A 115 6.27 12.11 -4.13
CA ILE A 115 6.12 11.04 -3.16
C ILE A 115 7.51 10.54 -2.77
N HIS A 116 7.79 10.46 -1.48
CA HIS A 116 9.06 9.96 -0.96
C HIS A 116 9.38 8.56 -1.48
N VAL A 117 10.65 8.32 -1.82
CA VAL A 117 11.14 7.08 -2.44
C VAL A 117 10.71 5.82 -1.68
N VAL A 118 10.75 5.85 -0.34
CA VAL A 118 10.30 4.72 0.50
C VAL A 118 8.79 4.50 0.38
N ASN A 119 7.99 5.55 0.30
CA ASN A 119 6.54 5.40 0.12
C ASN A 119 6.19 4.90 -1.28
N ARG A 120 6.93 5.28 -2.33
CA ARG A 120 6.74 4.71 -3.67
C ARG A 120 7.01 3.21 -3.68
N ALA A 121 8.08 2.78 -3.00
CA ALA A 121 8.37 1.37 -2.78
C ALA A 121 7.28 0.66 -1.96
N GLN A 122 6.81 1.29 -0.87
CA GLN A 122 5.72 0.77 -0.04
C GLN A 122 4.44 0.56 -0.86
N LEU A 123 4.05 1.52 -1.71
CA LEU A 123 2.85 1.41 -2.55
C LEU A 123 2.92 0.19 -3.48
N ILE A 124 4.08 -0.07 -4.08
CA ILE A 124 4.30 -1.26 -4.92
C ILE A 124 4.22 -2.53 -4.07
N ASP A 125 4.94 -2.59 -2.95
CA ASP A 125 4.99 -3.79 -2.10
C ASP A 125 3.59 -4.14 -1.56
N ASP A 126 2.88 -3.14 -1.06
CA ASP A 126 1.54 -3.30 -0.51
C ASP A 126 0.56 -3.72 -1.62
N ALA A 127 0.55 -3.06 -2.78
CA ALA A 127 -0.35 -3.43 -3.87
C ALA A 127 -0.15 -4.89 -4.33
N LEU A 128 1.09 -5.33 -4.55
CA LEU A 128 1.39 -6.69 -4.99
C LEU A 128 1.09 -7.74 -3.92
N ASN A 129 1.31 -7.44 -2.63
CA ASN A 129 0.95 -8.34 -1.54
C ASN A 129 -0.57 -8.38 -1.27
N MET A 130 -1.28 -7.28 -1.47
CA MET A 130 -2.76 -7.28 -1.45
C MET A 130 -3.31 -8.11 -2.60
N ALA A 131 -2.72 -8.01 -3.80
CA ALA A 131 -3.11 -8.85 -4.93
C ALA A 131 -2.84 -10.34 -4.68
N ARG A 132 -1.69 -10.66 -4.11
CA ARG A 132 -1.34 -12.04 -3.70
C ARG A 132 -2.32 -12.65 -2.70
N THR A 133 -2.94 -11.82 -1.86
CA THR A 133 -3.91 -12.26 -0.86
C THR A 133 -5.37 -12.03 -1.27
N ASN A 134 -5.61 -11.76 -2.56
CA ASN A 134 -6.93 -11.54 -3.14
C ASN A 134 -7.71 -10.36 -2.53
N ARG A 135 -7.00 -9.39 -1.93
CA ARG A 135 -7.54 -8.13 -1.40
C ARG A 135 -7.55 -7.00 -2.42
N LEU A 136 -6.78 -7.16 -3.50
CA LEU A 136 -6.68 -6.23 -4.62
C LEU A 136 -6.66 -7.02 -5.93
N ASN A 137 -7.23 -6.49 -7.00
CA ASN A 137 -7.11 -7.13 -8.31
C ASN A 137 -5.68 -6.97 -8.84
N TYR A 138 -5.08 -8.06 -9.36
CA TYR A 138 -3.75 -8.01 -9.97
C TYR A 138 -3.65 -6.97 -11.09
N THR A 139 -4.72 -6.71 -11.86
CA THR A 139 -4.73 -5.64 -12.86
C THR A 139 -4.41 -4.29 -12.23
N VAL A 140 -4.95 -3.97 -11.05
CA VAL A 140 -4.67 -2.70 -10.36
C VAL A 140 -3.21 -2.67 -9.88
N ALA A 141 -2.75 -3.76 -9.26
CA ALA A 141 -1.38 -3.83 -8.75
C ALA A 141 -0.32 -3.77 -9.87
N LEU A 142 -0.54 -4.47 -10.99
CA LEU A 142 0.36 -4.47 -12.15
C LEU A 142 0.28 -3.16 -12.95
N THR A 143 -0.88 -2.49 -12.97
CA THR A 143 -0.99 -1.13 -13.54
C THR A 143 -0.15 -0.15 -12.72
N LEU A 144 -0.18 -0.28 -11.39
CA LEU A 144 0.61 0.57 -10.51
C LEU A 144 2.11 0.41 -10.72
N THR A 145 2.61 -0.74 -11.18
CA THR A 145 4.04 -0.92 -11.48
C THR A 145 4.48 -0.36 -12.83
N LEU A 146 3.56 0.06 -13.71
CA LEU A 146 3.92 0.58 -15.04
C LEU A 146 4.72 1.89 -14.98
N TYR A 147 4.54 2.72 -13.95
CA TYR A 147 5.33 3.96 -13.82
C TYR A 147 6.84 3.69 -13.64
N LEU A 148 7.24 2.45 -13.34
CA LEU A 148 8.64 2.10 -13.11
C LEU A 148 9.52 2.38 -14.32
N GLU A 149 8.97 2.41 -15.55
CA GLU A 149 9.69 2.89 -16.75
C GLU A 149 10.35 4.27 -16.54
N ARG A 150 9.78 5.09 -15.64
CA ARG A 150 10.22 6.45 -15.32
C ARG A 150 10.97 6.53 -13.99
N GLU A 151 11.02 5.45 -13.22
CA GLU A 151 11.63 5.39 -11.89
C GLU A 151 13.14 5.24 -11.99
N THR A 152 13.86 6.03 -11.19
CA THR A 152 15.33 6.07 -11.20
C THR A 152 15.94 5.65 -9.87
N ASP A 153 15.16 5.64 -8.79
CA ASP A 153 15.64 5.26 -7.46
C ASP A 153 15.70 3.74 -7.28
N TYR A 154 16.71 3.28 -6.55
CA TYR A 154 16.94 1.85 -6.31
C TYR A 154 15.81 1.16 -5.51
N VAL A 155 15.27 1.84 -4.50
CA VAL A 155 14.38 1.20 -3.52
C VAL A 155 13.08 0.68 -4.15
N PRO A 156 12.33 1.46 -4.95
CA PRO A 156 11.14 0.96 -5.63
C PRO A 156 11.45 -0.20 -6.59
N TRP A 157 12.52 -0.11 -7.40
CA TRP A 157 12.95 -1.18 -8.28
C TRP A 157 13.26 -2.48 -7.54
N ARG A 158 14.02 -2.40 -6.45
CA ARG A 158 14.36 -3.58 -5.64
C ARG A 158 13.12 -4.26 -5.09
N THR A 159 12.16 -3.47 -4.60
CA THR A 159 10.86 -3.97 -4.12
C THR A 159 10.07 -4.66 -5.22
N THR A 160 10.02 -4.07 -6.42
CA THR A 160 9.37 -4.68 -7.58
C THR A 160 9.97 -6.04 -7.91
N PHE A 161 11.31 -6.13 -8.04
CA PHE A 161 11.98 -7.39 -8.39
C PHE A 161 11.68 -8.52 -7.39
N ASN A 162 11.65 -8.20 -6.09
CA ASN A 162 11.30 -9.18 -5.06
C ASN A 162 9.88 -9.73 -5.25
N ASN A 163 8.91 -8.87 -5.57
CA ASN A 163 7.53 -9.29 -5.80
C ASN A 163 7.34 -10.00 -7.15
N MET A 164 8.03 -9.55 -8.20
CA MET A 164 7.99 -10.19 -9.52
C MET A 164 8.62 -11.58 -9.51
N GLN A 165 9.62 -11.84 -8.64
CA GLN A 165 10.18 -13.18 -8.46
C GLN A 165 9.11 -14.20 -8.02
N PHE A 166 8.16 -13.79 -7.17
CA PHE A 166 7.04 -14.64 -6.78
C PHE A 166 6.15 -14.97 -7.99
N LEU A 167 5.77 -13.96 -8.78
CA LEU A 167 4.95 -14.16 -9.98
C LEU A 167 5.67 -15.01 -11.02
N HIS A 168 6.96 -14.78 -11.24
CA HIS A 168 7.80 -15.61 -12.09
C HIS A 168 7.73 -17.08 -11.66
N ASN A 169 7.96 -17.37 -10.38
CA ASN A 169 7.93 -18.74 -9.85
C ASN A 169 6.55 -19.39 -9.98
N MET A 170 5.48 -18.62 -9.80
CA MET A 170 4.10 -19.10 -9.93
C MET A 170 3.70 -19.35 -11.38
N LEU A 171 4.12 -18.48 -12.30
CA LEU A 171 3.67 -18.48 -13.69
C LEU A 171 4.57 -19.31 -14.60
N ARG A 172 5.80 -19.67 -14.21
CA ARG A 172 6.79 -20.38 -15.06
C ARG A 172 6.29 -21.66 -15.75
N THR A 173 5.30 -22.34 -15.18
CA THR A 173 4.70 -23.56 -15.77
C THR A 173 3.28 -23.32 -16.31
N SER A 174 2.83 -22.07 -16.32
CA SER A 174 1.51 -21.68 -16.81
C SER A 174 1.56 -21.23 -18.28
N VAL A 175 0.43 -21.33 -18.98
CA VAL A 175 0.28 -20.79 -20.34
C VAL A 175 0.47 -19.27 -20.42
N GLN A 176 0.36 -18.57 -19.29
CA GLN A 176 0.50 -17.11 -19.21
C GLN A 176 1.95 -16.65 -19.02
N TYR A 177 2.92 -17.58 -18.90
CA TYR A 177 4.31 -17.23 -18.64
C TYR A 177 4.90 -16.29 -19.70
N ASN A 178 4.61 -16.55 -20.98
CA ASN A 178 5.13 -15.72 -22.07
C ASN A 178 4.60 -14.28 -21.98
N ASN A 179 3.31 -14.11 -21.67
CA ASN A 179 2.71 -12.79 -21.47
C ASN A 179 3.35 -12.05 -20.29
N PHE A 180 3.63 -12.77 -19.20
CA PHE A 180 4.34 -12.22 -18.04
C PHE A 180 5.78 -11.82 -18.38
N MET A 181 6.51 -12.63 -19.15
CA MET A 181 7.87 -12.27 -19.57
C MET A 181 7.87 -11.05 -20.48
N VAL A 182 6.94 -10.94 -21.43
CA VAL A 182 6.79 -9.72 -22.25
C VAL A 182 6.56 -8.50 -21.35
N TYR A 183 5.68 -8.61 -20.35
CA TYR A 183 5.41 -7.54 -19.39
C TYR A 183 6.67 -7.09 -18.60
N ILE A 184 7.55 -8.02 -18.21
CA ILE A 184 8.77 -7.70 -17.46
C ILE A 184 9.83 -6.97 -18.31
N TYR A 185 9.78 -7.14 -19.64
CA TYR A 185 10.73 -6.52 -20.57
C TYR A 185 10.20 -5.23 -21.23
N LEU A 186 8.99 -4.79 -20.88
CA LEU A 186 8.49 -3.44 -21.19
C LEU A 186 9.16 -2.44 -20.25
#